data_AF-A0A2W4KQA6-F1
#
_entry.id   AF-A0A2W4KQA6-F1
#
_cell.length_a   1.000
_cell.length_b   1.000
_cell.length_c   1.000
_cell.angle_alpha   90.00
_cell.angle_beta   90.00
_cell.angle_gamma   90.00
#
_symmetry.space_group_name_H-M   'P 1'
#
loop_
_entity.id
_entity.type
_entity.pdbx_description
1 polymer ?
#
loop_
_entity_poly.entity_id
_entity_poly.type
_entity_poly.pdbx_seq_one_letter_code
_entity_poly.pdbx_strand_id
1 'polypeptide(L)'
;MPDLDGSESSNSSNSANSFYQKLHSHQPADERDRWRRALYFSTAVGIRCLDLLSDYMRYCLRPNRMGESPDYPVTENSSEIHHEAVKELLGLSIWLTMVDQLEGEVPYWLREFFIDCWSAADKLYPDPSSQEIMTLYENQLGVDKVCEAVSSRLCYKLELEDTKGDACIKLGEMLRDNGKTRADLLFYALSADHEALDKSIDQLKDY
;
A
#
# COMPACT_ATOMS: atom_id res chain seq x y z
N MET A 1 30.26 -26.09 35.26
CA MET A 1 29.07 -25.77 34.46
C MET A 1 28.65 -24.37 34.84
N PRO A 2 28.89 -23.36 33.99
CA PRO A 2 28.36 -22.03 34.21
C PRO A 2 27.04 -21.87 33.46
N ASP A 3 26.01 -21.39 34.17
CA ASP A 3 24.78 -20.88 33.59
C ASP A 3 25.09 -19.62 32.78
N LEU A 4 24.81 -19.65 31.48
CA LEU A 4 24.90 -18.51 30.59
C LEU A 4 23.50 -18.04 30.23
N ASP A 5 23.21 -16.84 30.73
CA ASP A 5 22.64 -15.72 30.00
C ASP A 5 21.32 -15.97 29.25
N GLY A 6 20.22 -15.63 29.94
CA GLY A 6 18.95 -15.32 29.30
C GLY A 6 19.07 -13.99 28.56
N SER A 7 19.40 -14.07 27.27
CA SER A 7 19.32 -12.93 26.35
C SER A 7 17.87 -12.51 26.19
N GLU A 8 17.59 -11.28 26.62
CA GLU A 8 16.35 -10.54 26.41
C GLU A 8 15.92 -10.54 24.94
N SER A 9 14.79 -11.18 24.65
CA SER A 9 14.07 -11.05 23.39
C SER A 9 12.66 -10.56 23.66
N SER A 10 12.51 -9.28 23.98
CA SER A 10 11.19 -8.65 24.06
C SER A 10 11.30 -7.15 23.82
N ASN A 11 11.14 -6.72 22.56
CA ASN A 11 10.82 -5.32 22.25
C ASN A 11 10.05 -5.08 20.94
N SER A 12 9.56 -6.10 20.24
CA SER A 12 8.72 -5.89 19.04
C SER A 12 7.21 -5.81 19.34
N SER A 13 6.74 -6.44 20.43
CA SER A 13 5.31 -6.61 20.74
C SER A 13 4.61 -5.42 21.43
N ASN A 14 5.35 -4.36 21.77
CA ASN A 14 4.77 -3.17 22.42
C ASN A 14 4.31 -2.08 21.43
N SER A 15 4.75 -2.11 20.17
CA SER A 15 4.51 -0.99 19.24
C SER A 15 3.14 -1.04 18.55
N ALA A 16 2.72 -2.21 18.05
CA ALA A 16 1.45 -2.41 17.35
C ALA A 16 0.23 -2.24 18.29
N ASN A 17 0.32 -2.79 19.50
CA ASN A 17 -0.68 -2.59 20.56
C ASN A 17 -0.87 -1.09 20.91
N SER A 18 0.19 -0.28 20.80
CA SER A 18 0.10 1.16 21.05
C SER A 18 -0.59 1.93 19.92
N PHE A 19 -0.47 1.48 18.67
CA PHE A 19 -1.08 2.13 17.52
C PHE A 19 -2.59 1.93 17.52
N TYR A 20 -3.07 0.73 17.87
CA TYR A 20 -4.50 0.47 18.02
C TYR A 20 -5.20 1.30 19.05
N GLN A 21 -4.61 1.37 20.23
CA GLN A 21 -5.18 2.14 21.33
C GLN A 21 -5.35 3.60 20.93
N LYS A 22 -4.44 4.14 20.10
CA LYS A 22 -4.59 5.47 19.51
C LYS A 22 -5.76 5.54 18.54
N LEU A 23 -5.89 4.57 17.62
CA LEU A 23 -6.97 4.54 16.63
C LEU A 23 -8.37 4.40 17.26
N HIS A 24 -8.50 3.70 18.38
CA HIS A 24 -9.81 3.51 19.02
C HIS A 24 -10.47 4.83 19.43
N SER A 25 -9.70 5.86 19.77
CA SER A 25 -10.22 7.20 20.07
C SER A 25 -10.75 7.95 18.83
N HIS A 26 -10.50 7.40 17.64
CA HIS A 26 -10.81 7.97 16.34
C HIS A 26 -11.75 7.06 15.52
N GLN A 27 -12.53 6.20 16.20
CA GLN A 27 -13.57 5.43 15.54
C GLN A 27 -14.55 6.38 14.83
N PRO A 28 -14.91 6.13 13.55
CA PRO A 28 -15.89 6.94 12.85
C PRO A 28 -17.24 6.98 13.57
N ALA A 29 -17.89 8.14 13.56
CA ALA A 29 -19.13 8.37 14.31
C ALA A 29 -20.31 7.54 13.75
N ASP A 30 -20.36 7.37 12.43
CA ASP A 30 -21.38 6.61 11.71
C ASP A 30 -20.83 6.05 10.39
N GLU A 31 -21.67 5.34 9.63
CA GLU A 31 -21.31 4.75 8.33
C GLU A 31 -20.91 5.80 7.28
N ARG A 32 -21.54 6.99 7.31
CA ARG A 32 -21.24 8.05 6.36
C ARG A 32 -19.88 8.68 6.64
N ASP A 33 -19.56 8.89 7.91
CA ASP A 33 -18.24 9.33 8.36
C ASP A 33 -17.18 8.30 7.99
N ARG A 34 -17.43 7.01 8.26
CA ARG A 34 -16.53 5.90 7.89
C ARG A 34 -16.24 5.89 6.39
N TRP A 35 -17.29 5.97 5.55
CA TRP A 35 -17.16 5.99 4.10
C TRP A 35 -16.32 7.18 3.61
N ARG A 36 -16.53 8.38 4.15
CA ARG A 36 -15.76 9.57 3.76
C ARG A 36 -14.28 9.43 4.09
N ARG A 37 -13.97 8.95 5.30
CA ARG A 37 -12.60 8.72 5.75
C ARG A 37 -11.92 7.62 4.94
N ALA A 38 -12.65 6.55 4.61
CA ALA A 38 -12.17 5.48 3.73
C ALA A 38 -11.87 5.98 2.32
N LEU A 39 -12.74 6.83 1.76
CA LEU A 39 -12.52 7.46 0.45
C LEU A 39 -11.26 8.33 0.45
N TYR A 40 -11.06 9.14 1.49
CA TYR A 40 -9.82 9.91 1.65
C TYR A 40 -8.60 8.98 1.69
N PHE A 41 -8.63 7.97 2.56
CA PHE A 41 -7.50 7.05 2.73
C PHE A 41 -7.14 6.34 1.42
N SER A 42 -8.12 5.74 0.73
CA SER A 42 -7.89 5.08 -0.55
C SER A 42 -7.39 6.03 -1.64
N THR A 43 -7.86 7.28 -1.65
CA THR A 43 -7.38 8.28 -2.61
C THR A 43 -5.93 8.68 -2.31
N ALA A 44 -5.61 8.99 -1.05
CA ALA A 44 -4.26 9.39 -0.64
C ALA A 44 -3.25 8.26 -0.86
N VAL A 45 -3.62 7.02 -0.53
CA VAL A 45 -2.79 5.84 -0.83
C VAL A 45 -2.66 5.65 -2.34
N GLY A 46 -3.74 5.83 -3.10
CA GLY A 46 -3.71 5.70 -4.57
C GLY A 46 -2.74 6.70 -5.22
N ILE A 47 -2.69 7.95 -4.74
CA ILE A 47 -1.71 8.95 -5.17
C ILE A 47 -0.29 8.46 -4.86
N ARG A 48 -0.04 7.93 -3.67
CA ARG A 48 1.28 7.34 -3.33
C ARG A 48 1.63 6.12 -4.16
N CYS A 49 0.65 5.33 -4.58
CA CYS A 49 0.89 4.21 -5.48
C CYS A 49 1.28 4.67 -6.90
N LEU A 50 0.77 5.80 -7.38
CA LEU A 50 1.23 6.41 -8.63
C LEU A 50 2.69 6.84 -8.54
N ASP A 51 3.08 7.52 -7.45
CA ASP A 51 4.47 7.92 -7.19
C ASP A 51 5.39 6.69 -7.15
N LEU A 52 4.98 5.69 -6.37
CA LEU A 52 5.72 4.45 -6.17
C LEU A 52 5.90 3.69 -7.48
N LEU A 53 4.84 3.56 -8.29
CA LEU A 53 4.90 2.92 -9.60
C LEU A 53 5.84 3.67 -10.54
N SER A 54 5.76 5.00 -10.55
CA SER A 54 6.63 5.84 -11.39
C SER A 54 8.10 5.69 -11.00
N ASP A 55 8.41 5.70 -9.71
CA ASP A 55 9.75 5.48 -9.18
C ASP A 55 10.26 4.07 -9.48
N TYR A 56 9.38 3.07 -9.36
CA TYR A 56 9.69 1.68 -9.65
C TYR A 56 10.00 1.47 -11.13
N MET A 57 9.17 2.00 -12.02
CA MET A 57 9.42 1.94 -13.47
C MET A 57 10.71 2.67 -13.82
N ARG A 58 10.99 3.84 -13.22
CA ARG A 58 12.28 4.55 -13.39
C ARG A 58 13.45 3.70 -12.94
N TYR A 59 13.33 2.95 -11.86
CA TYR A 59 14.37 2.02 -11.41
C TYR A 59 14.60 0.90 -12.44
N CYS A 60 13.52 0.25 -12.89
CA CYS A 60 13.61 -0.88 -13.83
C CYS A 60 14.06 -0.49 -15.24
N LEU A 61 13.72 0.72 -15.68
CA LEU A 61 14.08 1.25 -17.00
C LEU A 61 15.43 1.96 -17.03
N ARG A 62 16.14 2.13 -15.88
CA ARG A 62 17.50 2.68 -15.89
C ARG A 62 18.38 1.78 -16.75
N PRO A 63 18.84 2.24 -17.93
CA PRO A 63 19.89 1.52 -18.60
C PRO A 63 21.16 1.72 -17.75
N ASN A 64 22.09 0.78 -17.82
CA ASN A 64 23.50 1.02 -17.47
C ASN A 64 24.17 2.09 -18.38
N ARG A 65 23.43 3.09 -18.88
CA ARG A 65 23.89 4.15 -19.77
C ARG A 65 23.54 5.49 -19.16
N MET A 66 24.57 6.21 -18.76
CA MET A 66 24.49 7.63 -18.42
C MET A 66 23.78 8.39 -19.54
N GLY A 67 22.70 9.11 -19.20
CA GLY A 67 22.31 10.33 -19.93
C GLY A 67 21.08 10.28 -20.82
N GLU A 68 20.37 9.16 -20.95
CA GLU A 68 19.12 9.12 -21.71
C GLU A 68 17.92 8.95 -20.76
N SER A 69 16.95 9.86 -20.87
CA SER A 69 15.64 9.69 -20.23
C SER A 69 15.01 8.41 -20.77
N PRO A 70 14.47 7.52 -19.92
CA PRO A 70 13.84 6.31 -20.41
C PRO A 70 12.60 6.67 -21.23
N ASP A 71 12.64 6.40 -22.54
CA ASP A 71 11.42 6.36 -23.36
C ASP A 71 10.61 5.16 -22.88
N TYR A 72 9.52 5.42 -22.17
CA TYR A 72 8.54 4.40 -21.83
C TYR A 72 8.02 3.79 -23.15
N PRO A 73 7.94 2.46 -23.31
CA PRO A 73 7.26 1.87 -24.45
C PRO A 73 5.77 2.26 -24.38
N VAL A 74 5.39 3.28 -25.13
CA VAL A 74 3.99 3.72 -25.25
C VAL A 74 3.29 2.75 -26.21
N THR A 75 2.81 1.65 -25.69
CA THR A 75 1.85 0.79 -26.40
C THR A 75 0.45 1.43 -26.36
N GLU A 76 -0.43 1.14 -27.32
CA GLU A 76 -1.81 1.68 -27.36
C GLU A 76 -2.62 1.38 -26.08
N ASN A 77 -2.21 0.40 -25.27
CA ASN A 77 -2.84 0.03 -24.00
C ASN A 77 -2.06 0.50 -22.76
N SER A 78 -1.04 1.37 -22.89
CA SER A 78 -0.17 1.72 -21.77
C SER A 78 -0.91 2.38 -20.60
N SER A 79 -1.98 3.15 -20.87
CA SER A 79 -2.76 3.81 -19.83
C SER A 79 -3.62 2.82 -19.02
N GLU A 80 -4.20 1.82 -19.67
CA GLU A 80 -5.04 0.80 -19.00
C GLU A 80 -4.16 -0.10 -18.14
N ILE A 81 -3.06 -0.60 -18.70
CA ILE A 81 -2.05 -1.38 -17.98
C ILE A 81 -1.51 -0.61 -16.77
N HIS A 82 -1.26 0.70 -16.92
CA HIS A 82 -0.80 1.54 -15.83
C HIS A 82 -1.86 1.70 -14.74
N HIS A 83 -3.13 1.91 -15.09
CA HIS A 83 -4.22 1.96 -14.11
C HIS A 83 -4.37 0.65 -13.34
N GLU A 84 -4.31 -0.49 -14.03
CA GLU A 84 -4.35 -1.79 -13.37
C GLU A 84 -3.16 -1.99 -12.42
N ALA A 85 -1.96 -1.55 -12.81
CA ALA A 85 -0.76 -1.64 -11.97
C ALA A 85 -0.90 -0.79 -10.70
N VAL A 86 -1.41 0.43 -10.83
CA VAL A 86 -1.71 1.33 -9.69
C VAL A 86 -2.76 0.70 -8.78
N LYS A 87 -3.81 0.10 -9.37
CA LYS A 87 -4.86 -0.58 -8.63
C LYS A 87 -4.34 -1.78 -7.84
N GLU A 88 -3.49 -2.61 -8.43
CA GLU A 88 -2.84 -3.71 -7.73
C GLU A 88 -1.98 -3.21 -6.55
N LEU A 89 -1.21 -2.13 -6.74
CA LEU A 89 -0.41 -1.51 -5.68
C LEU A 89 -1.28 -0.88 -4.57
N LEU A 90 -2.41 -0.27 -4.94
CA LEU A 90 -3.37 0.32 -3.99
C LEU A 90 -4.01 -0.79 -3.13
N GLY A 91 -4.52 -1.85 -3.76
CA GLY A 91 -5.10 -2.98 -3.05
C GLY A 91 -4.10 -3.62 -2.10
N LEU A 92 -2.86 -3.81 -2.56
CA LEU A 92 -1.77 -4.31 -1.74
C LEU A 92 -1.44 -3.36 -0.58
N SER A 93 -1.38 -2.04 -0.81
CA SER A 93 -1.06 -1.07 0.23
C SER A 93 -2.13 -1.03 1.32
N ILE A 94 -3.40 -1.16 0.95
CA ILE A 94 -4.50 -1.29 1.93
C ILE A 94 -4.31 -2.58 2.75
N TRP A 95 -4.02 -3.71 2.10
CA TRP A 95 -3.76 -4.97 2.78
C TRP A 95 -2.53 -4.92 3.70
N LEU A 96 -1.42 -4.35 3.24
CA LEU A 96 -0.21 -4.17 4.06
C LEU A 96 -0.49 -3.27 5.26
N THR A 97 -1.30 -2.21 5.11
CA THR A 97 -1.73 -1.40 6.25
C THR A 97 -2.49 -2.24 7.26
N MET A 98 -3.39 -3.10 6.78
CA MET A 98 -4.12 -4.03 7.63
C MET A 98 -3.16 -4.98 8.36
N VAL A 99 -2.22 -5.61 7.67
CA VAL A 99 -1.28 -6.58 8.26
C VAL A 99 -0.25 -5.94 9.19
N ASP A 100 0.40 -4.85 8.76
CA ASP A 100 1.49 -4.18 9.50
C ASP A 100 1.01 -3.60 10.82
N GLN A 101 -0.21 -3.09 10.81
CA GLN A 101 -0.80 -2.58 12.01
C GLN A 101 -1.37 -3.78 12.79
N LEU A 102 -2.11 -4.69 12.13
CA LEU A 102 -2.94 -5.85 12.56
C LEU A 102 -2.37 -6.87 13.56
N GLU A 103 -2.03 -6.54 14.80
CA GLU A 103 -1.75 -7.58 15.82
C GLU A 103 -3.00 -7.95 16.65
N GLY A 104 -3.52 -9.17 16.47
CA GLY A 104 -4.61 -9.74 17.29
C GLY A 104 -6.01 -9.57 16.70
N GLU A 105 -7.03 -9.51 17.56
CA GLU A 105 -8.43 -9.42 17.12
C GLU A 105 -8.76 -8.01 16.63
N VAL A 106 -9.05 -7.89 15.34
CA VAL A 106 -9.44 -6.63 14.68
C VAL A 106 -10.87 -6.24 15.09
N PRO A 107 -11.11 -5.02 15.61
CA PRO A 107 -12.45 -4.60 15.95
C PRO A 107 -13.33 -4.49 14.69
N TYR A 108 -14.62 -4.80 14.85
CA TYR A 108 -15.56 -4.86 13.73
C TYR A 108 -15.59 -3.57 12.90
N TRP A 109 -15.62 -2.40 13.55
CA TRP A 109 -15.65 -1.11 12.85
C TRP A 109 -14.44 -0.88 11.95
N LEU A 110 -13.26 -1.39 12.33
CA LEU A 110 -12.03 -1.23 11.56
C LEU A 110 -11.99 -2.22 10.38
N ARG A 111 -12.56 -3.42 10.54
CA ARG A 111 -12.80 -4.34 9.41
C ARG A 111 -13.72 -3.69 8.38
N GLU A 112 -14.84 -3.12 8.82
CA GLU A 112 -15.78 -2.40 7.95
C GLU A 112 -15.12 -1.20 7.27
N PHE A 113 -14.24 -0.48 7.98
CA PHE A 113 -13.47 0.61 7.38
C PHE A 113 -12.57 0.13 6.23
N PHE A 114 -11.85 -0.99 6.39
CA PHE A 114 -11.03 -1.55 5.31
C PHE A 114 -11.88 -2.08 4.13
N ILE A 115 -13.07 -2.64 4.41
CA ILE A 115 -14.05 -3.00 3.37
C ILE A 115 -14.48 -1.77 2.57
N ASP A 116 -14.78 -0.66 3.25
CA ASP A 116 -15.09 0.62 2.62
C ASP A 116 -13.89 1.15 1.81
N CYS A 117 -12.65 0.95 2.29
CA CYS A 117 -11.44 1.34 1.57
C CYS A 117 -11.27 0.58 0.27
N TRP A 118 -11.45 -0.75 0.27
CA TRP A 118 -11.43 -1.56 -0.96
C TRP A 118 -12.56 -1.16 -1.91
N SER A 119 -13.77 -0.94 -1.39
CA SER A 119 -14.91 -0.47 -2.19
C SER A 119 -14.66 0.92 -2.79
N ALA A 120 -14.00 1.82 -2.06
CA ALA A 120 -13.58 3.12 -2.58
C ALA A 120 -12.49 2.96 -3.64
N ALA A 121 -11.54 2.06 -3.43
CA ALA A 121 -10.51 1.75 -4.42
C ALA A 121 -11.13 1.22 -5.72
N ASP A 122 -12.19 0.40 -5.66
CA ASP A 122 -12.90 -0.11 -6.85
C ASP A 122 -13.64 1.01 -7.61
N LYS A 123 -14.05 2.08 -6.91
CA LYS A 123 -14.62 3.26 -7.56
C LYS A 123 -13.56 4.15 -8.22
N LEU A 124 -12.35 4.21 -7.64
CA LEU A 124 -11.24 5.01 -8.18
C LEU A 124 -10.60 4.33 -9.38
N TYR A 125 -10.36 3.02 -9.28
CA TYR A 125 -9.81 2.18 -10.34
C TYR A 125 -10.63 0.88 -10.39
N PRO A 126 -11.53 0.74 -11.38
CA PRO A 126 -12.46 -0.38 -11.46
C PRO A 126 -11.78 -1.75 -11.64
N ASP A 127 -10.68 -1.78 -12.38
CA ASP A 127 -10.03 -3.01 -12.82
C ASP A 127 -8.55 -3.07 -12.40
N PRO A 128 -8.05 -4.22 -11.91
CA PRO A 128 -8.84 -5.37 -11.44
C PRO A 128 -9.61 -5.04 -10.15
N SER A 129 -10.68 -5.77 -9.87
CA SER A 129 -11.45 -5.59 -8.63
C SER A 129 -10.61 -5.93 -7.39
N SER A 130 -10.91 -5.31 -6.25
CA SER A 130 -10.22 -5.60 -4.99
C SER A 130 -10.38 -7.07 -4.58
N GLN A 131 -11.51 -7.70 -4.91
CA GLN A 131 -11.72 -9.13 -4.68
C GLN A 131 -10.77 -10.01 -5.49
N GLU A 132 -10.55 -9.69 -6.77
CA GLU A 132 -9.59 -10.41 -7.61
C GLU A 132 -8.17 -10.25 -7.08
N ILE A 133 -7.77 -9.04 -6.69
CA ILE A 133 -6.48 -8.77 -6.06
C ILE A 133 -6.30 -9.64 -4.81
N MET A 134 -7.28 -9.64 -3.91
CA MET A 134 -7.20 -10.42 -2.67
C MET A 134 -7.11 -11.92 -2.96
N THR A 135 -7.89 -12.43 -3.91
CA THR A 135 -7.90 -13.85 -4.31
C THR A 135 -6.56 -14.27 -4.92
N LEU A 136 -5.91 -13.39 -5.69
CA LEU A 136 -4.60 -13.65 -6.29
C LEU A 136 -3.51 -13.84 -5.24
N TYR A 137 -3.61 -13.15 -4.10
CA TYR A 137 -2.59 -13.14 -3.05
C TYR A 137 -2.96 -13.94 -1.79
N GLU A 138 -4.20 -14.39 -1.66
CA GLU A 138 -4.74 -15.15 -0.51
C GLU A 138 -3.90 -16.39 -0.14
N ASN A 139 -3.34 -17.07 -1.14
CA ASN A 139 -2.58 -18.31 -0.95
C ASN A 139 -1.09 -18.08 -0.62
N GLN A 140 -0.61 -16.83 -0.64
CA GLN A 140 0.80 -16.53 -0.39
C GLN A 140 1.05 -16.40 1.13
N LEU A 141 1.95 -17.24 1.65
CA LEU A 141 2.33 -17.21 3.06
C LEU A 141 3.38 -16.12 3.32
N GLY A 142 2.92 -14.96 3.79
CA GLY A 142 3.76 -13.89 4.34
C GLY A 142 3.92 -12.67 3.42
N VAL A 143 4.13 -11.50 4.05
CA VAL A 143 4.25 -10.18 3.40
C VAL A 143 5.30 -10.18 2.29
N ASP A 144 6.47 -10.77 2.54
CA ASP A 144 7.57 -10.78 1.58
C ASP A 144 7.19 -11.52 0.28
N LYS A 145 6.53 -12.69 0.39
CA LYS A 145 6.08 -13.46 -0.78
C LYS A 145 5.02 -12.74 -1.60
N VAL A 146 4.12 -12.03 -0.94
CA VAL A 146 3.11 -11.20 -1.62
C VAL A 146 3.80 -10.08 -2.40
N CYS A 147 4.76 -9.39 -1.79
CA CYS A 147 5.52 -8.32 -2.45
C CYS A 147 6.30 -8.83 -3.67
N GLU A 148 6.96 -9.98 -3.55
CA GLU A 148 7.67 -10.64 -4.66
C GLU A 148 6.71 -11.02 -5.81
N ALA A 149 5.54 -11.59 -5.47
CA ALA A 149 4.53 -11.98 -6.46
C ALA A 149 3.97 -10.77 -7.22
N VAL A 150 3.64 -9.68 -6.50
CA VAL A 150 3.18 -8.42 -7.10
C VAL A 150 4.25 -7.85 -8.01
N SER A 151 5.50 -7.80 -7.55
CA SER A 151 6.59 -7.27 -8.36
C SER A 151 6.81 -8.06 -9.65
N SER A 152 6.87 -9.38 -9.57
CA SER A 152 7.03 -10.25 -10.74
C SER A 152 5.90 -10.02 -11.76
N ARG A 153 4.67 -9.87 -11.27
CA ARG A 153 3.49 -9.61 -12.08
C ARG A 153 3.53 -8.22 -12.72
N LEU A 154 3.89 -7.18 -11.97
CA LEU A 154 4.02 -5.81 -12.49
C LEU A 154 5.14 -5.70 -13.52
N CYS A 155 6.30 -6.32 -13.28
CA CYS A 155 7.38 -6.40 -14.26
C CYS A 155 6.93 -7.02 -15.58
N TYR A 156 6.20 -8.14 -15.50
CA TYR A 156 5.65 -8.79 -16.68
C TYR A 156 4.62 -7.92 -17.39
N LYS A 157 3.68 -7.34 -16.63
CA LYS A 157 2.59 -6.52 -17.17
C LYS A 157 3.08 -5.23 -17.84
N LEU A 158 4.13 -4.62 -17.28
CA LEU A 158 4.72 -3.37 -17.77
C LEU A 158 5.87 -3.60 -18.76
N GLU A 159 6.09 -4.84 -19.21
CA GLU A 159 7.15 -5.22 -20.16
C GLU A 159 8.54 -4.73 -19.73
N LEU A 160 8.83 -4.78 -18.42
CA LEU A 160 10.11 -4.39 -17.87
C LEU A 160 11.12 -5.54 -18.08
N GLU A 161 11.73 -5.58 -19.26
CA GLU A 161 12.67 -6.64 -19.67
C GLU A 161 13.96 -6.61 -18.82
N ASP A 162 14.33 -7.77 -18.27
CA ASP A 162 15.64 -8.15 -17.69
C ASP A 162 16.04 -7.83 -16.22
N THR A 163 15.16 -7.33 -15.34
CA THR A 163 15.54 -7.09 -13.92
C THR A 163 14.75 -7.90 -12.88
N LYS A 164 14.25 -9.09 -13.23
CA LYS A 164 13.31 -9.86 -12.36
C LYS A 164 13.78 -10.11 -10.92
N GLY A 165 15.08 -10.30 -10.66
CA GLY A 165 15.59 -10.50 -9.29
C GLY A 165 15.65 -9.18 -8.49
N ASP A 166 16.45 -8.23 -8.97
CA ASP A 166 16.70 -6.97 -8.28
C ASP A 166 15.46 -6.06 -8.24
N ALA A 167 14.59 -6.11 -9.25
CA ALA A 167 13.34 -5.37 -9.27
C ALA A 167 12.33 -5.93 -8.25
N CYS A 168 12.26 -7.26 -8.07
CA CYS A 168 11.45 -7.88 -7.02
C CYS A 168 11.85 -7.42 -5.63
N ILE A 169 13.15 -7.44 -5.36
CA ILE A 169 13.69 -6.95 -4.09
C ILE A 169 13.36 -5.47 -3.93
N LYS A 170 13.54 -4.67 -5.00
CA LYS A 170 13.34 -3.23 -4.92
C LYS A 170 11.90 -2.82 -4.63
N LEU A 171 10.91 -3.44 -5.29
CA LEU A 171 9.51 -3.12 -5.01
C LEU A 171 9.13 -3.50 -3.58
N GLY A 172 9.59 -4.66 -3.11
CA GLY A 172 9.37 -5.09 -1.73
C GLY A 172 9.98 -4.14 -0.71
N GLU A 173 11.18 -3.62 -0.95
CA GLU A 173 11.78 -2.54 -0.16
C GLU A 173 10.93 -1.27 -0.18
N MET A 174 10.54 -0.78 -1.36
CA MET A 174 9.72 0.43 -1.48
C MET A 174 8.36 0.30 -0.78
N LEU A 175 7.75 -0.88 -0.82
CA LEU A 175 6.51 -1.17 -0.10
C LEU A 175 6.74 -1.22 1.42
N ARG A 176 7.84 -1.80 1.89
CA ARG A 176 8.18 -1.84 3.32
C ARG A 176 8.51 -0.45 3.87
N ASP A 177 9.31 0.33 3.13
CA ASP A 177 9.70 1.70 3.50
C ASP A 177 8.48 2.63 3.61
N ASN A 178 7.43 2.36 2.83
CA ASN A 178 6.17 3.09 2.90
C ASN A 178 5.26 2.69 4.08
N GLY A 179 5.64 1.72 4.92
CA GLY A 179 4.84 1.29 6.07
C GLY A 179 4.49 2.43 7.03
N LYS A 180 5.47 3.28 7.34
CA LYS A 180 5.23 4.47 8.18
C LYS A 180 4.25 5.45 7.50
N THR A 181 4.46 5.73 6.22
CA THR A 181 3.56 6.62 5.45
C THR A 181 2.13 6.10 5.45
N ARG A 182 1.93 4.79 5.27
CA ARG A 182 0.60 4.17 5.33
C ARG A 182 -0.04 4.32 6.71
N ALA A 183 0.72 4.11 7.78
CA ALA A 183 0.25 4.28 9.15
C ALA A 183 -0.12 5.74 9.44
N ASP A 184 0.71 6.70 9.01
CA ASP A 184 0.45 8.14 9.18
C ASP A 184 -0.79 8.58 8.39
N LEU A 185 -0.97 8.08 7.16
CA LEU A 185 -2.16 8.33 6.35
C LEU A 185 -3.43 7.75 6.99
N LEU A 186 -3.37 6.53 7.52
CA LEU A 186 -4.49 5.91 8.23
C LEU A 186 -4.85 6.72 9.48
N PHE A 187 -3.86 7.08 10.27
CA PHE A 187 -4.07 7.90 11.47
C PHE A 187 -4.69 9.25 11.11
N TYR A 188 -4.18 9.93 10.07
CA TYR A 188 -4.73 11.20 9.61
C TYR A 188 -6.16 11.06 9.08
N ALA A 189 -6.44 10.02 8.28
CA ALA A 189 -7.78 9.71 7.78
C ALA A 189 -8.82 9.57 8.90
N LEU A 190 -8.42 8.97 10.03
CA LEU A 190 -9.29 8.72 11.17
C LEU A 190 -9.36 9.90 12.16
N SER A 191 -8.29 10.69 12.30
CA SER A 191 -8.19 11.73 13.33
C SER A 191 -8.53 13.15 12.85
N ALA A 192 -8.30 13.47 11.57
CA ALA A 192 -8.54 14.80 11.05
C ALA A 192 -10.04 15.08 10.83
N ASP A 193 -10.40 16.37 10.76
CA ASP A 193 -11.73 16.81 10.33
C ASP A 193 -11.87 16.71 8.79
N HIS A 194 -13.10 16.69 8.28
CA HIS A 194 -13.36 16.48 6.85
C HIS A 194 -12.78 17.59 5.98
N GLU A 195 -12.73 18.84 6.45
CA GLU A 195 -12.18 19.96 5.69
C GLU A 195 -10.66 19.80 5.49
N ALA A 196 -9.95 19.36 6.52
CA ALA A 196 -8.53 19.07 6.46
C ALA A 196 -8.21 17.84 5.60
N LEU A 197 -9.11 16.85 5.54
CA LEU A 197 -8.99 15.72 4.61
C LEU A 197 -9.10 16.19 3.15
N ASP A 198 -10.13 16.98 2.83
CA ASP A 198 -10.36 17.47 1.46
C ASP A 198 -9.17 18.33 0.98
N LYS A 199 -8.69 19.26 1.82
CA LYS A 199 -7.54 20.11 1.49
C LYS A 199 -6.24 19.32 1.30
N SER A 200 -6.04 18.25 2.07
CA SER A 200 -4.84 17.41 1.98
C SER A 200 -4.77 16.70 0.62
N ILE A 201 -5.91 16.26 0.06
CA ILE A 201 -5.94 15.60 -1.26
C ILE A 201 -5.45 16.55 -2.36
N ASP A 202 -5.83 17.82 -2.32
CA ASP A 202 -5.35 18.80 -3.31
C ASP A 202 -3.83 19.00 -3.19
N GLN A 203 -3.31 19.08 -1.97
CA GLN A 203 -1.86 19.20 -1.72
C GLN A 203 -1.07 17.98 -2.16
N LEU A 204 -1.66 16.78 -2.13
CA LEU A 204 -1.03 15.55 -2.57
C LEU A 204 -0.95 15.44 -4.10
N LYS A 205 -1.79 16.17 -4.85
CA LYS A 205 -1.79 16.18 -6.32
C LYS A 205 -0.78 17.16 -6.93
N ASP A 206 -0.31 18.13 -6.15
CA ASP A 206 0.57 19.22 -6.59
C ASP A 206 2.08 18.88 -6.49
N TYR A 207 2.43 17.61 -6.22
CA TYR A 207 3.80 17.08 -6.23
C TYR A 207 4.04 16.19 -7.46
#